data_AF-A0A352F8F9-F1
#
_entry.id   AF-A0A352F8F9-F1
#
_cell.length_a   1.000
_cell.length_b   1.000
_cell.length_c   1.000
_cell.angle_alpha   90.00
_cell.angle_beta   90.00
_cell.angle_gamma   90.00
#
_symmetry.space_group_name_H-M   'P 1'
#
loop_
_entity.id
_entity.type
_entity.pdbx_description
1 polymer ?
#
loop_
_entity_poly.entity_id
_entity_poly.type
_entity_poly.pdbx_seq_one_letter_code
_entity_poly.pdbx_strand_id
1 'polypeptide(L)' 'MSTKKSFVLRLNPEKFEALEKWAADEFRSTNGQLEWIISEALRKAGRLLKIKEEREKKKEGEELRDSN' A
#
# COMPACT_ATOMS: atom_id res chain seq x y z
N MET A 1 -10.72 0.76 12.76
CA MET A 1 -10.38 -0.14 11.63
C MET A 1 -9.70 0.68 10.56
N SER A 2 -8.52 0.25 10.09
CA SER A 2 -7.81 0.92 8.98
C SER A 2 -8.71 0.92 7.74
N THR A 3 -9.06 2.10 7.24
CA THR A 3 -9.81 2.27 5.99
C THR A 3 -8.93 1.83 4.82
N LYS A 4 -9.09 0.58 4.39
CA LYS A 4 -8.46 0.06 3.17
C LYS A 4 -9.21 0.60 1.95
N LYS A 5 -8.49 1.23 1.02
CA LYS A 5 -9.06 1.70 -0.26
C LYS A 5 -9.09 0.52 -1.24
N SER A 6 -10.28 0.10 -1.65
CA SER A 6 -10.45 -0.90 -2.71
C SER A 6 -10.19 -0.28 -4.08
N PHE A 7 -9.48 -0.99 -4.94
CA PHE A 7 -9.27 -0.61 -6.34
C PHE A 7 -9.22 -1.87 -7.21
N VAL A 8 -9.65 -1.75 -8.47
CA VAL A 8 -9.59 -2.85 -9.44
C VAL A 8 -8.23 -2.80 -10.14
N LEU A 9 -7.46 -3.88 -10.02
CA LEU A 9 -6.16 -4.03 -10.68
C LEU A 9 -6.31 -4.94 -11.90
N ARG A 10 -5.82 -4.49 -13.06
CA ARG A 10 -5.73 -5.33 -14.26
C ARG A 10 -4.34 -5.96 -14.32
N LEU A 11 -4.28 -7.29 -14.34
CA LEU A 11 -3.05 -8.07 -14.43
C LEU A 11 -3.12 -9.04 -15.60
N ASN A 12 -1.96 -9.39 -16.15
CA ASN A 12 -1.87 -10.53 -17.05
C ASN A 12 -2.18 -11.81 -16.24
N PRO A 13 -3.04 -12.73 -16.74
CA PRO A 13 -3.40 -13.97 -16.06
C PRO A 13 -2.20 -14.79 -15.57
N GLU A 14 -1.14 -14.92 -16.38
CA GLU A 14 0.05 -15.70 -16.03
C GLU A 14 0.78 -15.11 -14.81
N LYS A 15 0.81 -13.78 -14.71
CA LYS A 15 1.41 -13.09 -13.55
C LYS A 15 0.56 -13.26 -12.30
N PHE A 16 -0.76 -13.33 -12.46
CA PHE A 16 -1.66 -13.55 -11.34
C PHE A 16 -1.51 -14.96 -10.80
N GLU A 17 -1.46 -15.98 -11.66
CA GLU A 17 -1.22 -17.37 -11.26
C GLU A 17 0.12 -17.54 -10.53
N ALA A 18 1.19 -16.93 -11.04
CA ALA A 18 2.49 -16.92 -10.37
C ALA A 18 2.43 -16.27 -8.98
N LEU A 19 1.65 -15.19 -8.83
CA LEU A 19 1.44 -14.52 -7.55
C LEU A 19 0.63 -15.38 -6.58
N GLU A 20 -0.42 -16.07 -7.05
CA GLU A 20 -1.22 -16.99 -6.23
C GLU A 20 -0.38 -18.15 -5.72
N LYS A 21 0.45 -18.74 -6.58
CA LYS A 21 1.37 -19.81 -6.17
C LYS A 21 2.36 -19.32 -5.11
N TRP A 22 2.99 -18.16 -5.32
CA TRP A 22 3.92 -17.61 -4.33
C TRP A 22 3.23 -17.29 -2.99
N ALA A 23 2.01 -16.76 -3.03
CA ALA A 23 1.23 -16.53 -1.82
C ALA A 23 0.95 -17.85 -1.07
N ALA A 24 0.57 -18.91 -1.81
CA ALA A 24 0.33 -20.24 -1.25
C ALA A 24 1.59 -20.85 -0.63
N ASP A 25 2.74 -20.74 -1.30
CA ASP A 25 4.03 -21.25 -0.82
C ASP A 25 4.44 -20.60 0.52
N GLU A 26 4.04 -19.33 0.74
CA GLU A 26 4.33 -18.57 1.96
C GLU A 26 3.16 -18.56 2.97
N PHE A 27 2.13 -19.40 2.76
CA PHE A 27 0.92 -19.49 3.59
C PHE A 27 0.20 -18.14 3.78
N ARG A 28 0.12 -17.33 2.72
CA ARG A 28 -0.59 -16.04 2.69
C ARG A 28 -1.75 -16.06 1.69
N SER A 29 -2.69 -15.14 1.89
CA SER A 29 -3.66 -14.82 0.84
C SER A 29 -3.00 -14.00 -0.26
N THR A 30 -3.54 -14.06 -1.47
CA THR A 30 -3.07 -13.26 -2.62
C THR A 30 -3.07 -11.76 -2.30
N ASN A 31 -4.09 -11.28 -1.58
CA ASN A 31 -4.15 -9.89 -1.13
C ASN A 31 -3.06 -9.56 -0.11
N GLY A 32 -2.79 -10.46 0.85
CA GLY A 32 -1.71 -10.28 1.82
C GLY A 32 -0.33 -10.25 1.16
N GLN A 33 -0.13 -11.11 0.16
CA GLN A 33 1.11 -11.11 -0.63
C GLN A 33 1.27 -9.82 -1.43
N LEU A 34 0.20 -9.33 -2.06
CA LEU A 34 0.22 -8.05 -2.78
C LEU A 34 0.54 -6.87 -1.84
N GLU A 35 -0.08 -6.82 -0.65
CA GLU A 35 0.21 -5.81 0.37
C GLU A 35 1.69 -5.84 0.80
N TRP A 36 2.26 -7.03 0.98
CA TRP A 36 3.67 -7.20 1.33
C TRP A 36 4.60 -6.72 0.21
N ILE A 37 4.37 -7.15 -1.03
CA ILE A 37 5.17 -6.75 -2.20
C ILE A 37 5.16 -5.23 -2.36
N ILE A 38 3.98 -4.60 -2.29
CA ILE A 38 3.83 -3.15 -2.43
C ILE A 38 4.58 -2.43 -1.30
N SER A 39 4.43 -2.89 -0.06
CA SER A 39 5.11 -2.29 1.10
C SER A 39 6.64 -2.38 0.97
N GLU A 40 7.15 -3.54 0.58
CA GLU A 40 8.58 -3.75 0.33
C GLU A 40 9.10 -2.89 -0.82
N ALA A 41 8.37 -2.84 -1.94
CA ALA A 41 8.75 -2.03 -3.09
C ALA A 41 8.79 -0.53 -2.75
N LEU A 42 7.78 -0.03 -2.02
CA LEU A 42 7.74 1.37 -1.57
C LEU A 42 8.86 1.69 -0.57
N ARG A 43 9.18 0.77 0.32
CA ARG A 43 10.29 0.91 1.28
C ARG A 43 11.63 0.97 0.55
N LYS A 44 11.89 0.01 -0.34
CA LYS A 44 13.12 -0.06 -1.16
C LYS A 44 13.29 1.16 -2.05
N ALA A 45 12.18 1.69 -2.59
CA ALA A 45 12.19 2.93 -3.39
C ALA A 45 12.26 4.22 -2.56
N GLY A 46 12.27 4.14 -1.22
CA GLY A 46 12.27 5.32 -0.33
C GLY A 46 11.00 6.17 -0.42
N ARG A 47 9.90 5.63 -0.93
CA ARG A 47 8.64 6.37 -1.19
C ARG A 47 7.68 6.38 -0.01
N LEU A 48 7.86 5.46 0.94
CA LEU A 48 6.99 5.38 2.11
C LEU A 48 7.17 6.58 3.07
N LEU A 49 8.40 7.05 3.25
CA LEU A 49 8.72 8.20 4.11
C LEU A 49 8.10 9.50 3.57
N LYS A 50 8.19 9.72 2.25
CA LYS A 50 7.60 10.89 1.59
C LYS A 50 6.09 11.01 1.82
N ILE A 51 5.37 9.89 1.74
CA ILE A 51 3.92 9.87 1.97
C ILE A 51 3.59 10.20 3.44
N LYS A 52 4.42 9.77 4.39
CA LYS A 52 4.22 10.08 5.81
C LYS A 52 4.42 11.58 6.07
N GLU A 53 5.50 12.15 5.57
CA GLU A 53 5.81 13.58 5.70
C GLU A 53 4.74 14.47 5.03
N GLU A 54 4.25 14.10 3.84
CA GLU A 54 3.19 14.83 3.15
C GLU A 54 1.85 14.78 3.92
N ARG A 55 1.55 13.66 4.60
CA ARG A 55 0.36 13.55 5.44
C ARG A 55 0.48 14.38 6.71
N GLU A 56 1.64 14.41 7.34
CA GLU A 56 1.91 15.22 8.54
C GLU A 56 1.79 16.72 8.23
N LYS A 57 2.40 17.18 7.14
CA LYS A 57 2.27 18.58 6.66
C LYS A 57 0.83 18.98 6.34
N LYS A 58 0.02 18.06 5.79
CA LYS A 58 -1.41 18.32 5.53
C LYS A 58 -2.22 18.46 6.81
N LYS A 59 -1.94 17.64 7.82
CA LYS A 59 -2.62 17.73 9.13
C LYS A 59 -2.31 19.04 9.85
N GLU A 60 -1.04 19.44 9.89
CA GLU A 60 -0.64 20.73 10.48
C GLU A 60 -1.33 21.91 9.77
N GLY A 61 -1.41 21.87 8.43
CA GLY A 61 -2.09 22.90 7.65
C GLY A 61 -3.62 22.95 7.80
N GLU A 62 -4.27 21.84 8.15
CA GLU A 62 -5.70 21.78 8.47
C GLU A 62 -5.98 22.29 9.89
N GLU A 63 -5.19 21.88 10.89
CA GLU A 63 -5.32 22.36 12.28
C GLU A 63 -5.11 23.88 12.42
N LEU A 64 -4.18 24.46 11.66
CA LEU A 64 -3.96 25.91 11.61
C LEU A 64 -5.11 26.70 10.97
N ARG A 65 -5.92 26.07 10.10
CA ARG A 65 -7.08 26.71 9.45
C ARG A 65 -8.34 26.65 10.31
N ASP A 66 -8.49 25.59 11.08
CA ASP A 66 -9.65 25.42 11.98
C ASP A 66 -9.52 26.24 13.29
N SER A 67 -8.35 26.83 13.53
CA SER A 67 -8.03 27.62 14.74
C SER A 67 -8.14 29.15 14.54
N ASN A 68 -8.53 29.64 13.36
CA ASN A 68 -8.55 31.06 12.99
C ASN A 68 -9.87 31.46 12.33
#